data_AF-A0A2J2H5Y5-F1
#
_entry.id   AF-A0A2J2H5Y5-F1
#
_cell.length_a   1.000
_cell.length_b   1.000
_cell.length_c   1.000
_cell.angle_alpha   90.00
_cell.angle_beta   90.00
_cell.angle_gamma   90.00
#
_symmetry.space_group_name_H-M   'P 1'
#
loop_
_entity.id
_entity.type
_entity.pdbx_description
1 polymer ?
#
loop_
_entity_poly.entity_id
_entity_poly.type
_entity_poly.pdbx_seq_one_letter_code
_entity_poly.pdbx_strand_id
1 'polypeptide(L)' 'RPVGRTLVVFGGPKAGVDEIARIEGIELKGLFLNFIPRQGTETVRTEEAIFAVLALLNYANICSVGKPTKAEK' A
#
# COMPACT_ATOMS: atom_id res chain seq x y z
N ARG A 1 3.47 6.40 -11.20
CA ARG A 1 2.28 7.03 -10.57
C ARG A 1 1.06 6.36 -11.20
N PRO A 2 0.23 5.63 -10.45
CA PRO A 2 -1.02 5.09 -10.99
C PRO A 2 -1.91 6.25 -11.46
N VAL A 3 -2.49 6.14 -12.65
CA VAL A 3 -3.45 7.12 -13.20
C VAL A 3 -4.85 6.56 -12.97
N GLY A 4 -5.63 7.15 -12.06
CA GLY A 4 -6.99 6.71 -11.74
C GLY A 4 -7.21 6.30 -10.28
N ARG A 5 -8.26 5.50 -10.02
CA ARG A 5 -8.56 4.99 -8.67
C ARG A 5 -7.54 3.93 -8.27
N THR A 6 -6.99 4.05 -7.07
CA THR A 6 -6.04 3.08 -6.52
C THR A 6 -6.76 2.12 -5.59
N LEU A 7 -6.66 0.82 -5.86
CA LEU A 7 -7.04 -0.25 -4.94
C LEU A 7 -5.79 -0.76 -4.23
N VAL A 8 -5.85 -0.86 -2.91
CA VAL A 8 -4.80 -1.46 -2.09
C VAL A 8 -5.35 -2.75 -1.49
N VAL A 9 -4.65 -3.85 -1.69
CA VAL A 9 -5.03 -5.18 -1.19
C VAL A 9 -4.09 -5.56 -0.06
N PHE A 10 -4.66 -6.01 1.06
CA PHE A 10 -3.93 -6.48 2.23
C PHE A 10 -4.16 -7.98 2.42
N GLY A 11 -3.14 -8.66 2.93
CA GLY A 11 -3.24 -10.07 3.31
C GLY A 11 -4.04 -10.27 4.60
N GLY A 12 -4.31 -11.54 4.90
CA GLY A 12 -4.95 -11.95 6.14
C GLY A 12 -3.93 -12.27 7.25
N PRO A 13 -4.40 -12.59 8.46
CA PRO A 13 -3.53 -12.89 9.60
C PRO A 13 -2.73 -14.19 9.45
N LYS A 14 -3.16 -15.09 8.56
CA LYS A 14 -2.55 -16.43 8.37
C LYS A 14 -1.87 -16.61 7.01
N ALA A 15 -2.13 -15.72 6.05
CA ALA A 15 -1.68 -15.88 4.68
C ALA A 15 -1.50 -14.52 3.99
N GLY A 16 -0.40 -14.40 3.24
CA GLY A 16 -0.12 -13.26 2.39
C GLY A 16 -1.02 -13.22 1.15
N VAL A 17 -1.05 -12.06 0.47
CA VAL A 17 -1.86 -11.89 -0.75
C VAL A 17 -1.40 -12.85 -1.87
N ASP A 18 -0.09 -13.10 -1.97
CA ASP A 18 0.51 -14.02 -2.95
C ASP A 18 0.17 -15.49 -2.66
N GLU A 19 0.08 -15.85 -1.38
CA GLU A 19 -0.32 -17.19 -0.95
C GLU A 19 -1.80 -17.44 -1.24
N ILE A 20 -2.66 -16.50 -0.87
CA ILE A 20 -4.11 -16.56 -1.17
C ILE A 20 -4.32 -16.64 -2.68
N ALA A 21 -3.66 -15.79 -3.46
CA ALA A 21 -3.81 -15.79 -4.92
C ALA A 21 -3.40 -17.12 -5.56
N ARG A 22 -2.34 -17.75 -5.05
CA ARG A 22 -1.87 -19.06 -5.52
C ARG A 22 -2.89 -20.17 -5.22
N ILE A 23 -3.46 -20.18 -4.02
CA ILE A 23 -4.48 -21.16 -3.61
C ILE A 23 -5.73 -21.01 -4.48
N GLU A 24 -6.14 -19.78 -4.75
CA GLU A 24 -7.33 -19.47 -5.56
C GLU A 24 -7.09 -19.56 -7.08
N GLY A 25 -5.86 -19.82 -7.53
CA GLY A 25 -5.50 -19.84 -8.96
C GLY A 25 -5.63 -18.48 -9.64
N ILE A 26 -5.52 -17.38 -8.88
CA ILE A 26 -5.64 -16.01 -9.36
C ILE A 26 -4.25 -15.45 -9.66
N GLU A 27 -4.09 -14.83 -10.84
CA GLU A 27 -2.89 -14.07 -11.17
C GLU A 27 -2.96 -12.66 -10.55
N LEU A 28 -1.98 -12.30 -9.74
CA LEU A 28 -1.87 -10.95 -9.17
C LEU A 28 -1.48 -9.94 -10.25
N LYS A 29 -2.37 -8.98 -10.52
CA LYS A 29 -2.14 -7.87 -11.44
C LYS A 29 -1.82 -6.60 -10.68
N GLY A 30 -0.82 -5.84 -11.16
CA GLY A 30 -0.41 -4.57 -10.59
C GLY A 30 0.92 -4.63 -9.85
N LEU A 31 1.15 -3.65 -8.98
CA LEU A 31 2.40 -3.55 -8.23
C LEU A 31 2.31 -4.35 -6.93
N PHE A 32 3.25 -5.28 -6.74
CA PHE A 32 3.47 -5.96 -5.48
C PHE A 32 4.68 -5.36 -4.77
N LEU A 33 4.44 -4.64 -3.68
CA LEU A 33 5.44 -3.78 -3.02
C LEU A 33 5.53 -4.10 -1.53
N ASN A 34 6.76 -4.07 -1.00
CA ASN A 34 6.99 -4.03 0.43
C ASN A 34 7.08 -2.57 0.91
N PHE A 35 6.10 -2.13 1.70
CA PHE A 35 6.05 -0.78 2.27
C PHE A 35 6.82 -0.62 3.59
N ILE A 36 7.21 -1.72 4.23
CA ILE A 36 7.90 -1.73 5.53
C ILE A 36 9.18 -2.57 5.42
N PRO A 37 10.18 -2.10 4.67
CA PRO A 37 11.45 -2.80 4.59
C PRO A 37 12.11 -2.85 5.97
N ARG A 38 12.77 -3.97 6.28
CA ARG A 38 13.44 -4.18 7.58
C ARG A 38 12.50 -3.98 8.78
N GLN A 39 11.26 -4.47 8.69
CA GLN A 39 10.19 -4.31 9.69
C GLN A 39 10.58 -4.61 11.15
N GLY A 40 11.64 -5.39 11.39
CA GLY A 40 12.18 -5.62 12.74
C GLY A 40 11.33 -6.56 13.61
N THR A 41 10.24 -7.07 13.07
CA THR A 41 9.35 -8.07 13.65
C THR A 41 9.20 -9.25 12.69
N GLU A 42 8.73 -10.39 13.19
CA GLU A 42 8.44 -11.55 12.33
C GLU A 42 7.27 -11.25 11.37
N THR A 43 6.20 -10.62 11.88
CA THR A 43 5.04 -10.22 11.09
C THR A 43 4.63 -8.77 11.40
N VAL A 44 3.98 -8.13 10.43
CA VAL A 44 3.23 -6.89 10.63
C VAL A 44 1.77 -7.23 10.53
N ARG A 45 0.99 -6.91 11.57
CA ARG A 45 -0.45 -7.22 11.56
C ARG A 45 -1.18 -6.34 10.55
N THR A 46 -2.32 -6.82 10.04
CA THR A 46 -3.06 -6.14 8.99
C THR A 46 -3.41 -4.70 9.38
N GLU A 47 -3.81 -4.45 10.62
CA GLU A 47 -4.10 -3.11 11.13
C GLU A 47 -2.88 -2.17 11.14
N GLU A 48 -1.71 -2.67 11.53
CA GLU A 48 -0.44 -1.93 11.52
C GLU A 48 -0.02 -1.63 10.07
N ALA A 49 -0.18 -2.61 9.18
CA ALA A 49 0.11 -2.47 7.76
C ALA A 49 -0.82 -1.45 7.08
N ILE A 50 -2.11 -1.43 7.40
CA ILE A 50 -3.07 -0.45 6.89
C ILE A 50 -2.61 0.96 7.23
N PHE A 51 -2.24 1.22 8.50
CA PHE A 51 -1.76 2.53 8.92
C PHE A 51 -0.48 2.94 8.19
N ALA A 52 0.52 2.06 8.14
CA ALA A 52 1.81 2.36 7.50
C ALA A 52 1.65 2.64 5.99
N VAL A 53 0.93 1.78 5.27
CA VAL A 53 0.76 1.88 3.82
C VAL A 53 -0.04 3.13 3.45
N LEU A 54 -1.17 3.38 4.12
CA LEU A 54 -1.99 4.56 3.81
C LEU A 54 -1.29 5.87 4.17
N ALA A 55 -0.51 5.91 5.25
CA ALA A 55 0.31 7.08 5.59
C ALA A 55 1.37 7.37 4.52
N LEU A 56 2.08 6.34 4.04
CA LEU A 56 3.08 6.48 2.97
C LEU A 56 2.45 6.91 1.64
N LEU A 57 1.31 6.32 1.26
CA LEU A 57 0.58 6.72 0.06
C LEU A 57 0.05 8.15 0.16
N ASN A 58 -0.47 8.55 1.32
CA ASN A 58 -0.91 9.92 1.56
C ASN A 58 0.26 10.91 1.48
N TYR A 59 1.38 10.60 2.15
CA TYR A 59 2.58 11.41 2.08
C TYR A 59 3.10 11.53 0.65
N ALA A 60 3.20 10.41 -0.08
CA ALA A 60 3.60 10.40 -1.47
C ALA A 60 2.66 11.22 -2.36
N ASN A 61 1.36 11.19 -2.09
CA ASN A 61 0.39 12.03 -2.80
C ASN A 61 0.64 13.52 -2.54
N ILE A 62 0.85 13.91 -1.28
CA ILE A 62 1.17 15.29 -0.89
C ILE A 62 2.49 15.75 -1.51
N CYS A 63 3.53 14.92 -1.55
CA CYS A 63 4.82 15.30 -2.13
C CYS A 63 4.79 15.36 -3.66
N SER A 64 3.96 14.53 -4.31
CA SER A 64 3.85 14.48 -5.77
C SER A 64 2.92 15.54 -6.35
N VAL A 65 2.09 16.17 -5.52
CA VAL A 65 1.39 17.42 -5.82
C VAL A 65 2.29 18.51 -5.23
N GLY A 66 3.10 19.17 -6.07
CA GLY A 66 3.90 20.31 -5.60
C GLY A 66 3.02 21.23 -4.75
N LYS A 67 3.60 21.80 -3.66
CA LYS A 67 2.89 22.62 -2.65
C LYS A 67 1.71 23.34 -3.30
N PRO A 68 0.48 23.33 -2.72
CA PRO A 68 -0.55 24.21 -3.19
C PRO A 68 0.03 25.62 -3.14
N THR A 69 0.33 26.18 -4.31
CA THR A 69 0.59 27.60 -4.45
C THR A 69 -0.65 28.23 -3.85
N LYS A 70 -0.48 29.00 -2.77
CA LYS A 70 -1.52 29.89 -2.28
C LYS A 70 -1.83 30.85 -3.44
N ALA A 71 -2.77 30.47 -4.29
CA ALA A 71 -3.35 31.31 -5.30
C ALA A 71 -4.69 31.78 -4.74
N GLU A 72 -4.65 33.05 -4.31
CA GLU A 72 -5.76 34.01 -4.26
C GLU A 72 -7.04 33.60 -3.54
N LYS A 73 -7.16 34.10 -2.30
CA LYS A 73 -8.05 35.25 -2.05
C LYS A 73 -7.32 36.27 -1.20
#